data_AF-A0A2H6N030-F1
#
_entry.id   AF-A0A2H6N030-F1
#
_cell.length_a   1.000
_cell.length_b   1.000
_cell.length_c   1.000
_cell.angle_alpha   90.00
_cell.angle_beta   90.00
_cell.angle_gamma   90.00
#
_symmetry.space_group_name_H-M   'P 1'
#
loop_
_entity.id
_entity.type
_entity.pdbx_description
1 polymer ?
#
loop_
_entity_poly.entity_id
_entity_poly.type
_entity_poly.pdbx_seq_one_letter_code
_entity_poly.pdbx_strand_id
1 'polypeptide(L)'
;LIDILLAYCYEVCATEGENNVESPWNIRKLSSTLCWLETFTSISEVLTSFGRRVLCYPLYRHFSLVIRALNDTIMILKLGKSAVLKCLLDIHKIFRENDPAYILNDLYITDYCIWIQKAKSKKLAALAECMQKAELSKEDLGFELNELETAALLVHEEEKELKAIDADDSEQQLPPPSQEETSEFED
;
A
#
# COMPACT_ATOMS: atom_id res chain seq x y z
N LEU A 1 -5.21 12.25 12.96
CA LEU A 1 -5.03 10.97 13.69
C LEU A 1 -5.26 9.77 12.79
N ILE A 2 -6.45 9.63 12.17
CA ILE A 2 -6.78 8.45 11.34
C ILE A 2 -5.77 8.28 10.21
N ASP A 3 -5.53 9.33 9.42
CA ASP A 3 -4.58 9.33 8.31
C ASP A 3 -3.12 9.02 8.73
N ILE A 4 -2.71 9.47 9.91
CA ILE A 4 -1.41 9.16 10.50
C ILE A 4 -1.31 7.66 10.83
N LEU A 5 -2.36 7.08 11.42
CA LEU A 5 -2.40 5.64 11.73
C LEU A 5 -2.46 4.80 10.46
N LEU A 6 -3.25 5.21 9.45
CA LEU A 6 -3.30 4.54 8.15
C LEU A 6 -1.92 4.50 7.49
N ALA A 7 -1.21 5.64 7.49
CA ALA A 7 0.15 5.73 6.96
C ALA A 7 1.12 4.81 7.71
N TYR A 8 1.02 4.73 9.03
CA TYR A 8 1.83 3.81 9.85
C TYR A 8 1.50 2.34 9.58
N CYS A 9 0.23 1.97 9.48
CA CYS A 9 -0.18 0.59 9.19
C CYS A 9 0.27 0.17 7.79
N TYR A 10 0.19 1.07 6.80
CA TYR A 10 0.78 0.83 5.50
C TYR A 10 2.28 0.57 5.60
N GLU A 11 3.01 1.42 6.32
CA GLU A 11 4.47 1.29 6.46
C GLU A 11 4.85 -0.06 7.06
N VAL A 12 4.25 -0.42 8.20
CA VAL A 12 4.48 -1.71 8.86
C VAL A 12 4.16 -2.88 7.93
N CYS A 13 3.10 -2.80 7.13
CA CYS A 13 2.75 -3.84 6.18
C CYS A 13 3.75 -3.92 5.01
N ALA A 14 4.19 -2.77 4.49
CA ALA A 14 5.07 -2.67 3.33
C ALA A 14 6.51 -3.06 3.67
N THR A 15 6.94 -2.90 4.92
CA THR A 15 8.29 -3.23 5.37
C THR A 15 8.36 -4.46 6.29
N GLU A 16 7.24 -5.18 6.43
CA GLU A 16 7.13 -6.36 7.29
C GLU A 16 7.53 -6.08 8.75
N GLY A 17 7.35 -4.83 9.20
CA GLY A 17 7.66 -4.37 10.55
C GLY A 17 9.08 -3.86 10.77
N GLU A 18 9.95 -3.93 9.76
CA GLU A 18 11.33 -3.42 9.86
C GLU A 18 11.44 -2.02 9.26
N ASN A 19 11.80 -1.03 10.08
CA ASN A 19 11.96 0.34 9.62
C ASN A 19 13.23 0.49 8.76
N ASN A 20 13.15 1.34 7.73
CA ASN A 20 14.29 1.67 6.87
C ASN A 20 14.36 3.18 6.61
N VAL A 21 15.29 3.61 5.75
CA VAL A 21 15.55 5.03 5.46
C VAL A 21 14.37 5.75 4.80
N GLU A 22 13.45 5.01 4.17
CA GLU A 22 12.26 5.54 3.51
C GLU A 22 11.04 5.58 4.45
N SER A 23 11.07 4.91 5.61
CA SER A 23 9.95 4.89 6.56
C SER A 23 9.47 6.29 6.97
N PRO A 24 10.35 7.25 7.32
CA PRO A 24 9.92 8.63 7.60
C PRO A 24 9.23 9.28 6.39
N TRP A 25 9.72 9.01 5.17
CA TRP A 25 9.18 9.57 3.94
C TRP A 25 7.81 8.99 3.63
N ASN A 26 7.64 7.68 3.70
CA ASN A 26 6.37 6.99 3.46
C ASN A 26 5.30 7.47 4.44
N ILE A 27 5.56 7.43 5.75
CA ILE A 27 4.57 7.85 6.76
C ILE A 27 4.16 9.31 6.53
N ARG A 28 5.14 10.20 6.33
CA ARG A 28 4.87 11.63 6.05
C ARG A 28 4.07 11.80 4.77
N LYS A 29 4.44 11.12 3.68
CA LYS A 29 3.81 11.28 2.38
C LYS A 29 2.42 10.66 2.33
N LEU A 30 2.12 9.63 3.10
CA LEU A 30 0.80 9.01 3.08
C LEU A 30 -0.21 9.71 3.99
N SER A 31 0.23 10.39 5.05
CA SER A 31 -0.64 11.26 5.86
C SER A 31 -0.73 12.66 5.27
N SER A 32 -1.94 13.06 4.87
CA SER A 32 -2.18 14.43 4.36
C SER A 32 -2.00 15.49 5.45
N THR A 33 -2.34 15.16 6.70
CA THR A 33 -2.06 16.03 7.85
C THR A 33 -0.57 16.33 7.96
N LEU A 34 0.29 15.32 7.78
CA LEU A 34 1.73 15.46 7.97
C LEU A 34 2.45 16.09 6.78
N CYS A 35 2.11 15.71 5.55
CA CYS A 35 2.78 16.31 4.40
C CYS A 35 2.25 17.71 4.06
N TRP A 36 0.93 17.92 4.15
CA TRP A 36 0.24 19.09 3.56
C TRP A 36 -0.58 19.89 4.57
N LEU A 37 -0.50 19.57 5.87
CA LEU A 37 -1.23 20.25 6.95
C LEU A 37 -2.76 20.25 6.74
N GLU A 38 -3.26 19.23 6.03
CA GLU A 38 -4.67 19.10 5.67
C GLU A 38 -5.53 18.77 6.90
N THR A 39 -6.76 19.29 6.92
CA THR A 39 -7.74 18.99 7.96
C THR A 39 -9.02 18.46 7.34
N PHE A 40 -9.46 17.29 7.79
CA PHE A 40 -10.62 16.62 7.23
C PHE A 40 -11.89 16.87 8.04
N THR A 41 -13.03 16.89 7.35
CA THR A 41 -14.35 17.02 7.98
C THR A 41 -15.10 15.70 8.07
N SER A 42 -14.75 14.72 7.23
CA SER A 42 -15.35 13.40 7.21
C SER A 42 -14.33 12.27 7.13
N ILE A 43 -14.72 11.07 7.57
CA ILE A 43 -13.87 9.87 7.48
C ILE A 43 -13.69 9.46 6.02
N SER A 44 -14.75 9.56 5.20
CA SER A 44 -14.67 9.24 3.78
C SER A 44 -13.61 10.06 3.05
N GLU A 45 -13.51 11.37 3.32
CA GLU A 45 -12.45 12.22 2.76
C GLU A 45 -11.04 11.73 3.17
N VAL A 46 -10.86 11.34 4.44
CA VAL A 46 -9.60 10.78 4.94
C VAL A 46 -9.23 9.51 4.18
N LEU A 47 -10.18 8.59 4.03
CA LEU A 47 -9.97 7.29 3.38
C LEU A 47 -9.68 7.44 1.89
N THR A 48 -10.45 8.27 1.18
CA THR A 48 -10.20 8.58 -0.23
C THR A 48 -8.85 9.25 -0.42
N SER A 49 -8.50 10.22 0.44
CA SER A 49 -7.18 10.86 0.37
C SER A 49 -6.08 9.83 0.59
N PHE A 50 -6.14 9.04 1.67
CA PHE A 50 -5.14 8.01 1.94
C PHE A 50 -5.01 6.99 0.79
N GLY A 51 -6.12 6.47 0.28
CA GLY A 51 -6.14 5.52 -0.84
C GLY A 51 -5.49 6.09 -2.10
N ARG A 52 -5.83 7.32 -2.48
CA ARG A 52 -5.17 8.02 -3.60
C ARG A 52 -3.67 8.14 -3.39
N ARG A 53 -3.23 8.48 -2.18
CA ARG A 53 -1.81 8.68 -1.86
C ARG A 53 -1.02 7.38 -1.93
N VAL A 54 -1.57 6.27 -1.44
CA VAL A 54 -0.94 4.94 -1.56
C VAL A 54 -0.77 4.53 -3.01
N LEU A 55 -1.71 4.88 -3.89
CA LEU A 55 -1.61 4.54 -5.31
C LEU A 55 -0.71 5.49 -6.12
N CYS A 56 -0.26 6.60 -5.55
CA CYS A 56 0.57 7.58 -6.26
C CYS A 56 2.02 7.67 -5.77
N TYR A 57 2.27 7.55 -4.46
CA TYR A 57 3.57 7.93 -3.88
C TYR A 57 4.54 6.76 -3.60
N PRO A 58 4.17 5.75 -2.79
CA PRO A 58 5.13 4.77 -2.29
C PRO A 58 5.55 3.77 -3.37
N LEU A 59 6.48 2.87 -3.02
CA LEU A 59 6.96 1.80 -3.91
C LEU A 59 5.82 0.83 -4.31
N TYR A 60 5.05 0.34 -3.35
CA TYR A 60 3.96 -0.60 -3.58
C TYR A 60 2.61 0.11 -3.71
N ARG A 61 2.16 0.30 -4.95
CA ARG A 61 0.94 1.05 -5.28
C ARG A 61 -0.20 0.09 -5.60
N HIS A 62 -0.73 -0.54 -4.56
CA HIS A 62 -1.76 -1.57 -4.73
C HIS A 62 -2.95 -1.34 -3.79
N PHE A 63 -4.16 -1.47 -4.33
CA PHE A 63 -5.38 -1.18 -3.58
C PHE A 63 -5.57 -2.14 -2.39
N SER A 64 -5.11 -3.39 -2.47
CA SER A 64 -5.20 -4.31 -1.33
C SER A 64 -4.40 -3.82 -0.11
N LEU A 65 -3.30 -3.08 -0.31
CA LEU A 65 -2.53 -2.51 0.79
C LEU A 65 -3.29 -1.37 1.47
N VAL A 66 -4.11 -0.63 0.72
CA VAL A 66 -5.02 0.39 1.27
C VAL A 66 -6.03 -0.27 2.21
N ILE A 67 -6.71 -1.32 1.73
CA ILE A 67 -7.70 -2.06 2.51
C ILE A 67 -7.05 -2.75 3.72
N ARG A 68 -5.84 -3.29 3.56
CA ARG A 68 -5.09 -3.89 4.66
C ARG A 68 -4.80 -2.87 5.76
N ALA A 69 -4.23 -1.73 5.40
CA ALA A 69 -3.91 -0.65 6.34
C ALA A 69 -5.16 -0.11 7.05
N LEU A 70 -6.29 -0.03 6.34
CA LEU A 70 -7.59 0.35 6.91
C LEU A 70 -8.03 -0.64 7.99
N ASN A 71 -8.00 -1.93 7.69
CA ASN A 71 -8.39 -2.98 8.64
C ASN A 71 -7.48 -3.01 9.87
N ASP A 72 -6.17 -2.87 9.68
CA ASP A 72 -5.20 -2.83 10.77
C ASP A 72 -5.40 -1.58 11.64
N THR A 73 -5.73 -0.43 11.03
CA THR A 73 -6.07 0.80 11.77
C THR A 73 -7.33 0.62 12.61
N ILE A 74 -8.39 0.01 12.07
CA ILE A 74 -9.61 -0.31 12.83
C ILE A 74 -9.27 -1.20 14.03
N MET A 75 -8.43 -2.22 13.82
CA MET A 75 -8.00 -3.12 14.89
C MET A 75 -7.24 -2.38 16.00
N ILE A 76 -6.29 -1.51 15.64
CA ILE A 76 -5.55 -0.69 16.61
C ILE A 76 -6.50 0.21 17.42
N LEU A 77 -7.49 0.82 16.77
CA LEU A 77 -8.50 1.64 17.47
C LEU A 77 -9.35 0.81 18.44
N LYS A 78 -9.71 -0.43 18.06
CA LYS A 78 -10.46 -1.37 18.92
C LYS A 78 -9.64 -1.85 20.12
N LEU A 79 -8.34 -2.06 19.97
CA LEU A 79 -7.42 -2.37 21.08
C LEU A 79 -7.28 -1.20 22.07
N GLY A 80 -7.57 0.03 21.62
CA GLY A 80 -7.73 1.20 22.46
C GLY A 80 -6.46 2.05 22.61
N LYS A 81 -6.49 2.96 23.60
CA LYS A 81 -5.53 4.06 23.71
C LYS A 81 -4.06 3.64 23.79
N SER A 82 -3.77 2.52 24.45
CA SER A 82 -2.39 2.04 24.61
C SER A 82 -1.79 1.54 23.30
N ALA A 83 -2.60 0.90 22.46
CA ALA A 83 -2.17 0.45 21.13
C ALA A 83 -1.91 1.66 20.22
N VAL A 84 -2.84 2.63 20.20
CA VAL A 84 -2.67 3.88 19.44
C VAL A 84 -1.42 4.64 19.90
N LEU A 85 -1.21 4.77 21.22
CA LEU A 85 -0.03 5.44 21.78
C LEU A 85 1.26 4.71 21.37
N LYS A 86 1.28 3.38 21.35
CA LYS A 86 2.44 2.60 20.90
C LYS A 86 2.80 2.95 19.45
N CYS A 87 1.83 3.01 18.55
CA CYS A 87 2.04 3.40 17.16
C CYS A 87 2.59 4.83 17.06
N LEU A 88 1.99 5.79 17.79
CA LEU A 88 2.44 7.19 17.77
C LEU A 88 3.87 7.36 18.31
N LEU A 89 4.24 6.61 19.35
CA LEU A 89 5.61 6.62 19.88
C LEU A 89 6.63 6.04 18.90
N ASP A 90 6.24 5.03 18.13
CA ASP A 90 7.09 4.46 17.09
C ASP A 90 7.29 5.45 15.93
N ILE A 91 6.22 6.09 15.45
CA ILE A 91 6.29 7.20 14.48
C ILE A 91 7.20 8.32 15.02
N HIS A 92 7.04 8.67 16.30
CA HIS A 92 7.88 9.70 16.93
C HIS A 92 9.35 9.31 16.88
N LYS A 93 9.69 8.05 17.13
CA LYS A 93 11.07 7.55 17.03
C LYS A 93 11.58 7.65 15.59
N ILE A 94 10.81 7.15 14.62
CA ILE A 94 11.13 7.19 13.19
C ILE A 94 11.44 8.62 12.72
N PHE A 95 10.62 9.60 13.11
CA PHE A 95 10.82 11.00 12.71
C PHE A 95 11.99 11.67 13.43
N ARG A 96 12.32 11.27 14.65
CA ARG A 96 13.45 11.87 15.40
C ARG A 96 14.78 11.63 14.71
N GLU A 97 14.93 10.49 14.05
CA GLU A 97 16.16 10.07 13.39
C GLU A 97 16.31 10.66 11.97
N ASN A 98 15.35 11.49 11.52
CA ASN A 98 15.30 12.03 10.16
C ASN A 98 15.18 13.58 10.14
N ASP A 99 16.22 14.23 9.60
CA ASP A 99 16.37 15.71 9.56
C ASP A 99 15.17 16.50 9.02
N PRO A 100 14.49 16.11 7.92
CA PRO A 100 13.31 16.86 7.46
C PRO A 100 12.01 16.48 8.19
N ALA A 101 11.96 15.36 8.91
CA ALA A 101 10.73 14.87 9.54
C ALA A 101 10.62 15.17 11.04
N TYR A 102 11.72 15.44 11.75
CA TYR A 102 11.67 15.66 13.21
C TYR A 102 10.72 16.80 13.61
N ILE A 103 10.58 17.83 12.78
CA ILE A 103 9.69 18.97 13.05
C ILE A 103 8.22 18.55 13.14
N LEU A 104 7.83 17.44 12.50
CA LEU A 104 6.47 16.91 12.59
C LEU A 104 6.18 16.30 13.96
N ASN A 105 7.22 15.92 14.73
CA ASN A 105 7.03 15.55 16.12
C ASN A 105 6.56 16.74 16.95
N ASP A 106 7.15 17.90 16.73
CA ASP A 106 6.82 19.12 17.46
C ASP A 106 5.46 19.69 17.01
N LEU A 107 5.14 19.59 15.72
CA LEU A 107 3.89 20.11 15.16
C LEU A 107 2.66 19.22 15.44
N TYR A 108 2.84 17.90 15.47
CA TYR A 108 1.71 16.97 15.55
C TYR A 108 1.93 15.79 16.51
N ILE A 109 3.00 15.01 16.34
CA ILE A 109 3.06 13.67 16.96
C ILE A 109 3.11 13.77 18.49
N THR A 110 3.87 14.71 19.05
CA THR A 110 3.97 14.93 20.50
C THR A 110 2.61 15.25 21.11
N ASP A 111 1.86 16.17 20.50
CA ASP A 111 0.53 16.55 20.97
C ASP A 111 -0.48 15.41 20.85
N TYR A 112 -0.41 14.61 19.78
CA TYR A 112 -1.24 13.41 19.66
C TYR A 112 -0.90 12.35 20.72
N CYS A 113 0.39 12.15 21.04
CA CYS A 113 0.84 11.27 22.13
C CYS A 113 0.27 11.71 23.49
N ILE A 114 0.21 13.01 23.77
CA ILE A 114 -0.35 13.55 25.01
C ILE A 114 -1.89 13.46 25.00
N TRP A 115 -2.51 13.82 23.87
CA TRP A 115 -3.95 13.83 23.72
C TRP A 115 -4.58 12.44 23.88
N ILE A 116 -3.99 11.41 23.25
CA ILE A 116 -4.55 10.05 23.28
C ILE A 116 -4.61 9.48 24.70
N GLN A 117 -3.71 9.89 25.59
CA GLN A 117 -3.70 9.47 26.99
C GLN A 117 -4.90 10.02 27.78
N LYS A 118 -5.41 11.20 27.38
CA LYS A 118 -6.57 11.88 27.98
C LYS A 118 -7.89 11.53 27.27
N ALA A 119 -7.82 10.99 26.04
CA ALA A 119 -8.99 10.64 25.25
C ALA A 119 -9.84 9.54 25.93
N LYS A 120 -11.17 9.63 25.78
CA LYS A 120 -12.11 8.63 26.31
C LYS A 120 -12.11 7.39 25.40
N SER A 121 -11.91 6.20 25.96
CA SER A 121 -11.92 4.94 25.18
C SER A 121 -13.21 4.74 24.38
N LYS A 122 -14.36 5.20 24.89
CA LYS A 122 -15.66 5.16 24.17
C LYS A 122 -15.62 5.92 22.84
N LYS A 123 -14.86 7.02 22.76
CA LYS A 123 -14.72 7.81 21.53
C LYS A 123 -13.86 7.09 20.49
N LEU A 124 -12.81 6.38 20.92
CA LEU A 124 -11.98 5.55 20.02
C LEU A 124 -12.77 4.37 19.47
N ALA A 125 -13.55 3.69 20.33
CA ALA A 125 -14.43 2.62 19.88
C ALA A 125 -15.46 3.13 18.86
N ALA A 126 -16.11 4.26 19.15
CA ALA A 126 -17.04 4.88 18.19
C ALA A 126 -16.35 5.25 16.87
N LEU A 127 -15.11 5.73 16.92
CA LEU A 127 -14.32 6.06 15.72
C LEU A 127 -14.03 4.81 14.88
N ALA A 128 -13.67 3.69 15.52
CA ALA A 128 -13.44 2.42 14.85
C ALA A 128 -14.71 1.91 14.15
N GLU A 129 -15.87 2.01 14.80
CA GLU A 129 -17.16 1.65 14.21
C GLU A 129 -17.54 2.56 13.04
N CYS A 130 -17.25 3.87 13.13
CA CYS A 130 -17.46 4.78 12.02
C CYS A 130 -16.55 4.47 10.83
N MET A 131 -15.27 4.13 11.08
CA MET A 131 -14.34 3.70 10.02
C MET A 131 -14.78 2.38 9.39
N GLN A 132 -15.29 1.43 10.18
CA GLN A 132 -15.78 0.15 9.66
C GLN A 132 -17.00 0.32 8.74
N LYS A 133 -17.82 1.34 8.98
CA LYS A 133 -18.99 1.67 8.14
C LYS A 133 -18.64 2.52 6.92
N ALA A 134 -17.55 3.27 6.98
CA ALA A 134 -17.02 4.02 5.85
C ALA A 134 -16.25 3.04 4.96
N GLU A 135 -16.98 2.24 4.20
CA GLU A 135 -16.40 1.40 3.15
C GLU A 135 -15.65 2.30 2.15
N LEU A 136 -14.52 1.81 1.64
CA LEU A 136 -13.74 2.47 0.60
C LEU A 136 -13.63 1.50 -0.57
N SER A 137 -14.14 1.90 -1.72
CA SER A 137 -14.08 1.12 -2.94
C SER A 137 -13.08 1.74 -3.93
N LYS A 138 -12.80 1.04 -5.05
CA LYS A 138 -11.88 1.52 -6.07
C LYS A 138 -12.46 2.71 -6.84
N GLU A 139 -13.79 2.74 -6.97
CA GLU A 139 -14.56 3.79 -7.65
C GLU A 139 -14.47 5.12 -6.90
N ASP A 140 -14.45 5.09 -5.57
CA ASP A 140 -14.33 6.29 -4.71
C ASP A 140 -13.04 7.08 -4.96
N LEU A 141 -12.00 6.42 -5.48
CA LEU A 141 -10.71 7.05 -5.74
C LEU A 141 -10.74 7.92 -6.99
N GLY A 142 -11.69 7.72 -7.91
CA GLY A 142 -11.78 8.51 -9.15
C GLY A 142 -10.59 8.30 -10.09
N PHE A 143 -9.96 7.13 -10.03
CA PHE A 143 -8.82 6.73 -10.88
C PHE A 143 -9.21 5.69 -11.94
N GLU A 144 -10.48 5.30 -12.03
CA GLU A 144 -10.97 4.32 -13.02
C GLU A 144 -10.17 2.99 -12.94
N LEU A 145 -9.88 2.55 -11.71
CA LEU A 145 -8.98 1.42 -11.49
C LEU A 145 -9.53 0.11 -12.05
N ASN A 146 -10.83 -0.11 -11.98
CA ASN A 146 -11.43 -1.35 -12.49
C ASN A 146 -11.29 -1.43 -14.02
N GLU A 147 -11.54 -0.31 -14.70
CA GLU A 147 -11.41 -0.19 -16.15
C GLU A 147 -9.95 -0.42 -16.56
N LEU A 148 -9.01 0.22 -15.88
CA LEU A 148 -7.57 0.09 -16.14
C LEU A 148 -7.07 -1.34 -15.90
N GLU A 149 -7.47 -1.97 -14.79
CA GLU A 149 -7.08 -3.34 -14.48
C GLU A 149 -7.66 -4.34 -15.49
N THR A 150 -8.92 -4.17 -15.90
CA THR A 150 -9.56 -5.02 -16.91
C THR A 150 -8.87 -4.89 -18.26
N ALA A 151 -8.57 -3.66 -18.69
CA ALA A 151 -7.85 -3.41 -19.94
C ALA A 151 -6.45 -4.03 -19.91
N ALA A 152 -5.73 -3.92 -18.79
CA ALA A 152 -4.40 -4.52 -18.63
C ALA A 152 -4.43 -6.06 -18.73
N LEU A 153 -5.46 -6.70 -18.15
CA LEU A 153 -5.62 -8.15 -18.24
C LEU A 153 -5.88 -8.62 -19.68
N LEU A 154 -6.78 -7.94 -20.41
CA LEU A 154 -7.08 -8.28 -21.80
C LEU A 154 -5.83 -8.20 -22.70
N VAL A 155 -5.07 -7.10 -22.59
CA VAL A 155 -3.81 -6.94 -23.34
C VAL A 155 -2.80 -8.03 -22.97
N HIS A 156 -2.70 -8.38 -21.69
CA HIS A 156 -1.79 -9.43 -21.25
C HIS A 156 -2.16 -10.81 -21.79
N GLU A 157 -3.45 -11.12 -21.88
CA GLU A 157 -3.97 -12.35 -22.49
C GLU A 157 -3.66 -12.39 -23.98
N GLU A 158 -3.94 -11.31 -24.71
CA GLU A 158 -3.61 -11.18 -26.15
C GLU A 158 -2.11 -11.36 -26.41
N GLU A 159 -1.24 -10.71 -25.64
CA GLU A 159 0.21 -10.87 -25.77
C GLU A 159 0.68 -12.30 -25.48
N LYS A 160 0.04 -12.99 -24.56
CA LYS A 160 0.37 -14.38 -24.21
C LYS A 160 -0.06 -15.34 -25.31
N GLU A 161 -1.21 -15.11 -25.92
CA GLU A 161 -1.68 -15.87 -27.07
C GLU A 161 -0.75 -15.68 -28.28
N LEU A 162 -0.35 -14.44 -28.58
CA LEU A 162 0.61 -14.16 -29.66
C LEU A 162 1.96 -14.83 -29.44
N LYS A 163 2.51 -14.78 -28.23
CA LYS A 163 3.76 -15.47 -27.88
C LYS A 163 3.65 -17.00 -27.98
N ALA A 164 2.47 -17.57 -27.70
CA ALA A 164 2.25 -19.00 -27.86
C ALA A 164 2.19 -19.41 -29.34
N ILE A 165 1.60 -18.57 -30.21
CA ILE A 165 1.57 -18.79 -31.66
C ILE A 165 2.99 -18.70 -32.24
N ASP A 166 3.79 -17.71 -31.84
CA ASP A 166 5.18 -17.56 -32.29
C ASP A 166 6.09 -18.73 -31.84
N ALA A 167 5.80 -19.32 -30.67
CA ALA A 167 6.50 -20.50 -30.17
C ALA A 167 6.14 -21.78 -30.93
N ASP A 168 4.88 -21.94 -31.35
CA ASP A 168 4.42 -23.12 -32.12
C ASP A 168 4.94 -23.08 -33.58
N ASP A 169 5.06 -21.89 -34.18
CA ASP A 169 5.60 -21.72 -35.54
C ASP A 169 7.13 -21.95 -35.60
N SER A 170 7.84 -21.75 -34.48
CA SER A 170 9.28 -22.01 -34.38
C SER A 170 9.64 -23.47 -34.08
N GLU A 171 8.71 -24.28 -33.56
CA GLU A 171 8.90 -25.74 -33.40
C GLU A 171 8.64 -26.53 -34.70
N GLN A 172 7.84 -26.01 -35.64
CA GLN A 172 7.52 -26.68 -36.90
C GLN A 172 8.59 -26.55 -38.00
N GLN A 173 9.66 -25.78 -37.79
CA GLN A 173 10.73 -25.55 -38.78
C GLN A 173 11.96 -26.48 -38.65
N LEU A 174 11.98 -27.45 -37.75
CA LEU A 174 13.05 -28.45 -37.69
C LEU A 174 12.90 -29.49 -38.83
N PRO A 175 13.84 -29.58 -39.80
CA PRO A 175 13.74 -30.56 -40.87
C PRO A 175 13.96 -31.98 -40.32
N PRO A 176 13.36 -33.03 -40.93
CA PRO A 176 13.50 -34.40 -40.46
C PRO A 176 14.96 -34.87 -40.59
N PRO A 177 15.43 -35.76 -39.70
CA PRO A 177 16.78 -36.31 -39.81
C PRO A 177 16.85 -37.17 -41.07
N SER A 178 17.70 -36.77 -42.02
CA SER A 178 18.04 -37.55 -43.19
C SER A 178 18.68 -38.87 -42.75
N GLN A 179 18.05 -39.98 -43.13
CA GLN A 179 18.65 -41.31 -43.03
C GLN A 179 19.84 -41.37 -43.98
N GLU A 180 21.06 -41.24 -43.47
CA GLU A 180 22.25 -41.59 -44.24
C GLU A 180 22.40 -43.11 -44.25
N GLU A 181 22.31 -43.65 -45.46
CA GLU A 181 22.51 -45.03 -45.83
C GLU A 181 23.88 -45.54 -45.37
N THR A 182 23.88 -46.78 -44.91
CA THR A 182 25.07 -47.62 -44.75
C THR A 182 25.88 -47.66 -46.05
N SER A 183 27.13 -47.21 -46.02
CA SER A 183 28.14 -47.69 -46.96
C SER A 183 29.41 -48.05 -46.19
N GLU A 184 29.64 -49.35 -46.07
CA GLU A 184 30.95 -49.97 -45.91
C GLU A 184 31.95 -49.34 -46.89
N PHE A 185 33.19 -49.08 -46.48
CA PHE A 185 34.38 -49.43 -47.25
C PHE A 185 35.64 -49.37 -46.36
N GLU A 186 36.47 -50.38 -46.59
CA GLU A 186 37.70 -50.80 -45.91
C GLU A 186 38.89 -49.86 -46.14
N ASP A 187 39.69 -49.62 -45.08
CA ASP A 187 41.13 -49.91 -44.93
C ASP A 187 41.78 -49.03 -43.83
#